data_AF-T0ZX32-F1
#
_entry.id   AF-T0ZX32-F1
#
_cell.length_a   1.000
_cell.length_b   1.000
_cell.length_c   1.000
_cell.angle_alpha   90.00
_cell.angle_beta   90.00
_cell.angle_gamma   90.00
#
_symmetry.space_group_name_H-M   'P 1'
#
loop_
_entity.id
_entity.type
_entity.pdbx_description
1 polymer ?
#
loop_
_entity_poly.entity_id
_entity_poly.type
_entity_poly.pdbx_seq_one_letter_code
_entity_poly.pdbx_strand_id
1 'polypeptide(L)'
;GIDITHLAISLIEKRLKDAFPYLNRTKPERAAASAAGVAETPPDYMQTFEVIGTPEDLDGARDLALRDKYQFQWWACSLVNAQPYQGKKKGADGGIDGLIFFQDDKGIAKKIVVSVKGGDHVNVAMVRDLAHVVAREKAEIGLFVTLADPSKPMLIEAVK
;
A
#
# COMPACT_ATOMS: atom_id res chain seq x y z
N GLY A 1 -20.33 -3.49 14.61
CA GLY A 1 -20.28 -2.95 13.23
C GLY A 1 -19.42 -3.86 12.40
N ILE A 2 -19.56 -3.84 11.07
CA ILE A 2 -18.61 -4.51 10.17
C ILE A 2 -17.42 -3.56 10.01
N ASP A 3 -16.26 -3.92 10.56
CA ASP A 3 -15.05 -3.12 10.38
C ASP A 3 -14.49 -3.33 8.97
N ILE A 4 -14.72 -2.36 8.09
CA ILE A 4 -14.12 -2.34 6.74
C ILE A 4 -12.72 -1.72 6.85
N THR A 5 -11.68 -2.52 6.64
CA THR A 5 -10.29 -2.03 6.67
C THR A 5 -9.92 -1.26 5.40
N HIS A 6 -8.95 -0.34 5.47
CA HIS A 6 -8.42 0.37 4.29
C HIS A 6 -8.00 -0.54 3.14
N LEU A 7 -7.45 -1.72 3.43
CA LEU A 7 -7.14 -2.71 2.40
C LEU A 7 -8.39 -3.17 1.62
N ALA A 8 -9.50 -3.40 2.32
CA ALA A 8 -10.75 -3.84 1.70
C ALA A 8 -11.32 -2.72 0.82
N ILE A 9 -11.23 -1.48 1.29
CA ILE A 9 -11.59 -0.29 0.51
C ILE A 9 -10.75 -0.22 -0.76
N SER A 10 -9.42 -0.32 -0.66
CA SER A 10 -8.51 -0.30 -1.82
C SER A 10 -8.78 -1.44 -2.80
N LEU A 11 -9.09 -2.65 -2.31
CA LEU A 11 -9.41 -3.79 -3.17
C LEU A 11 -10.75 -3.62 -3.91
N ILE A 12 -11.76 -3.08 -3.21
CA ILE A 12 -13.06 -2.76 -3.81
C ILE A 12 -12.87 -1.66 -4.86
N GLU A 13 -12.12 -0.60 -4.52
CA GLU A 13 -11.81 0.49 -5.44
C GLU A 13 -11.12 -0.01 -6.72
N LYS A 14 -10.13 -0.89 -6.57
CA LYS A 14 -9.43 -1.51 -7.70
C LYS A 14 -10.39 -2.32 -8.58
N ARG A 15 -11.19 -3.20 -7.98
CA ARG A 15 -12.15 -4.05 -8.73
C ARG A 15 -13.23 -3.23 -9.42
N LEU A 16 -13.69 -2.14 -8.79
CA LEU A 16 -14.65 -1.21 -9.39
C LEU A 16 -14.04 -0.53 -10.61
N LYS A 17 -12.80 -0.03 -10.53
CA LYS A 17 -12.09 0.57 -11.66
C LYS A 17 -11.83 -0.44 -12.79
N ASP A 18 -11.46 -1.67 -12.46
CA ASP A 18 -11.23 -2.74 -13.44
C ASP A 18 -12.53 -3.12 -14.19
N ALA A 19 -13.66 -3.23 -13.46
CA ALA A 19 -14.95 -3.60 -14.03
C ALA A 19 -15.67 -2.43 -14.73
N PHE A 20 -15.47 -1.21 -14.22
CA PHE A 20 -16.11 0.01 -14.70
C PHE A 20 -15.04 1.09 -14.92
N PRO A 21 -14.31 1.06 -16.06
CA PRO A 21 -13.21 2.00 -16.33
C PRO A 21 -13.63 3.48 -16.41
N TYR A 22 -14.92 3.74 -16.60
CA TYR A 22 -15.51 5.08 -16.59
C TYR A 22 -15.74 5.64 -15.17
N LEU A 23 -15.54 4.81 -14.15
CA LEU A 23 -15.78 5.17 -12.75
C LEU A 23 -14.53 5.87 -12.17
N ASN A 24 -14.66 7.16 -11.86
CA ASN A 24 -13.61 8.00 -11.30
C ASN A 24 -13.88 8.33 -9.83
N ARG A 25 -12.83 8.31 -9.00
CA ARG A 25 -12.91 8.82 -7.63
C ARG A 25 -12.92 10.35 -7.68
N THR A 26 -13.91 10.99 -7.07
CA THR A 26 -13.99 12.45 -6.95
C THR A 26 -13.56 12.90 -5.57
N LYS A 27 -12.68 13.91 -5.49
CA LYS A 27 -12.51 14.71 -4.28
C LYS A 27 -13.69 15.70 -4.20
N PRO A 28 -14.28 15.98 -3.03
CA PRO A 28 -15.31 17.01 -2.90
C PRO A 28 -14.86 18.40 -3.41
N GLU A 29 -13.55 18.64 -3.53
CA GLU A 29 -12.97 19.91 -3.98
C GLU A 29 -12.36 19.91 -5.40
N ARG A 30 -12.41 18.80 -6.17
CA ARG A 30 -11.78 18.73 -7.50
C ARG A 30 -12.73 18.12 -8.55
N ALA A 31 -12.98 18.87 -9.62
CA ALA A 31 -13.84 18.47 -10.73
C ALA A 31 -13.41 17.10 -11.30
N ALA A 32 -14.40 16.25 -11.57
CA ALA A 32 -14.20 14.93 -12.15
C ALA A 32 -13.48 15.04 -13.50
N ALA A 33 -12.38 14.29 -13.67
CA ALA A 33 -11.75 14.14 -14.97
C ALA A 33 -12.63 13.22 -15.83
N SER A 34 -13.02 13.66 -17.03
CA SER A 34 -13.84 12.87 -17.95
C SER A 34 -13.08 11.61 -18.42
N ALA A 35 -13.65 10.42 -18.22
CA ALA A 35 -13.07 9.17 -18.70
C ALA A 35 -13.17 9.04 -20.23
N ALA A 36 -12.09 8.61 -20.88
CA ALA A 36 -12.06 8.32 -22.31
C ALA A 36 -12.35 6.84 -22.58
N GLY A 37 -13.32 6.53 -23.47
CA GLY A 37 -13.37 5.23 -24.16
C GLY A 37 -14.61 4.32 -23.97
N VAL A 38 -15.84 4.83 -23.79
CA VAL A 38 -17.06 3.99 -23.73
C VAL A 38 -18.01 4.31 -24.89
N ALA A 39 -18.60 3.28 -25.51
CA ALA A 39 -19.51 3.39 -26.65
C ALA A 39 -20.84 4.11 -26.32
N GLU A 40 -21.20 4.19 -25.04
CA GLU A 40 -22.27 5.03 -24.50
C GLU A 40 -21.76 5.73 -23.23
N THR A 41 -21.93 7.06 -23.15
CA THR A 41 -21.51 7.85 -22.00
C THR A 41 -22.49 7.67 -20.84
N PRO A 42 -22.08 7.11 -19.68
CA PRO A 42 -22.95 6.99 -18.51
C PRO A 42 -23.39 8.36 -17.99
N PRO A 43 -24.52 8.49 -17.28
CA PRO A 43 -24.87 9.72 -16.57
C PRO A 43 -23.77 10.12 -15.57
N ASP A 44 -23.49 11.41 -15.40
CA ASP A 44 -22.41 11.94 -14.56
C ASP A 44 -22.43 11.36 -13.11
N TYR A 45 -23.62 11.24 -12.51
CA TYR A 45 -23.81 10.65 -11.18
C TYR A 45 -23.47 9.16 -11.08
N MET A 46 -23.36 8.44 -12.21
CA MET A 46 -22.92 7.05 -12.28
C MET A 46 -21.42 6.91 -12.61
N GLN A 47 -20.73 8.00 -12.93
CA GLN A 47 -19.31 8.00 -13.23
C GLN A 47 -18.44 8.27 -12.01
N THR A 48 -19.00 8.76 -10.90
CA THR A 48 -18.19 9.23 -9.77
C THR A 48 -18.56 8.58 -8.45
N PHE A 49 -17.56 8.33 -7.60
CA PHE A 49 -17.75 7.90 -6.23
C PHE A 49 -16.78 8.61 -5.29
N GLU A 50 -17.22 8.83 -4.05
CA GLU A 50 -16.40 9.40 -2.98
C GLU A 50 -15.97 8.28 -2.02
N VAL A 51 -14.70 8.32 -1.58
CA VAL A 51 -14.18 7.41 -0.56
C VAL A 51 -13.70 8.25 0.61
N ILE A 52 -14.47 8.21 1.69
CA ILE A 52 -14.18 8.96 2.91
C ILE A 52 -13.29 8.13 3.84
N GLY A 53 -12.29 8.78 4.44
CA GLY A 53 -11.47 8.20 5.51
C GLY A 53 -10.20 7.49 5.06
N THR A 54 -9.99 7.31 3.75
CA THR A 54 -8.73 6.80 3.19
C THR A 54 -7.82 7.96 2.79
N PRO A 55 -6.55 8.00 3.22
CA PRO A 55 -5.63 9.07 2.84
C PRO A 55 -5.47 9.22 1.34
N GLU A 56 -5.48 10.46 0.87
CA GLU A 56 -5.30 10.84 -0.54
C GLU A 56 -4.08 11.74 -0.76
N ASP A 57 -3.41 12.13 0.31
CA ASP A 57 -2.23 12.99 0.32
C ASP A 57 -1.34 12.68 1.53
N LEU A 58 -0.20 13.37 1.58
CA LEU A 58 0.83 13.13 2.59
C LEU A 58 0.35 13.49 4.00
N ASP A 59 -0.51 14.50 4.14
CA ASP A 59 -1.01 14.94 5.44
C ASP A 59 -2.05 13.95 5.99
N GLY A 60 -2.95 13.46 5.14
CA GLY A 60 -3.85 12.35 5.50
C GLY A 60 -3.08 11.07 5.85
N ALA A 61 -1.94 10.82 5.19
CA ALA A 61 -1.11 9.66 5.49
C ALA A 61 -0.44 9.78 6.87
N ARG A 62 0.05 10.98 7.21
CA ARG A 62 0.61 11.30 8.54
C ARG A 62 -0.43 11.19 9.64
N ASP A 63 -1.62 11.76 9.42
CA ASP A 63 -2.75 11.64 10.36
C ASP A 63 -3.10 10.17 10.61
N LEU A 64 -3.22 9.36 9.55
CA LEU A 64 -3.48 7.92 9.67
C LEU A 64 -2.38 7.20 10.46
N ALA A 65 -1.10 7.49 10.18
CA ALA A 65 0.04 6.91 10.89
C ALA A 65 0.03 7.23 12.40
N LEU A 66 -0.38 8.44 12.77
CA LEU A 66 -0.48 8.88 14.16
C LEU A 66 -1.65 8.22 14.89
N ARG A 67 -2.84 8.20 14.27
CA ARG A 67 -4.07 7.73 14.92
C ARG A 67 -4.16 6.20 15.00
N ASP A 68 -3.70 5.48 13.98
CA ASP A 68 -3.79 4.03 13.92
C ASP A 68 -2.67 3.42 13.03
N LYS A 69 -1.58 3.03 13.69
CA LYS A 69 -0.40 2.43 13.04
C LYS A 69 -0.73 1.17 12.23
N TYR A 70 -1.70 0.36 12.66
CA TYR A 70 -2.06 -0.87 11.96
C TYR A 70 -2.87 -0.58 10.69
N GLN A 71 -3.81 0.37 10.76
CA GLN A 71 -4.52 0.82 9.56
C GLN A 71 -3.57 1.51 8.58
N PHE A 72 -2.60 2.28 9.07
CA PHE A 72 -1.56 2.86 8.25
C PHE A 72 -0.74 1.79 7.53
N GLN A 73 -0.28 0.75 8.23
CA GLN A 73 0.42 -0.39 7.62
C GLN A 73 -0.42 -1.06 6.52
N TRP A 74 -1.70 -1.34 6.78
CA TRP A 74 -2.58 -1.96 5.79
C TRP A 74 -2.87 -1.06 4.59
N TRP A 75 -3.05 0.24 4.84
CA TRP A 75 -3.22 1.23 3.78
C TRP A 75 -1.95 1.33 2.92
N ALA A 76 -0.77 1.45 3.52
CA ALA A 76 0.50 1.51 2.80
C ALA A 76 0.78 0.23 2.00
N CYS A 77 0.53 -0.95 2.57
CA CYS A 77 0.60 -2.22 1.83
C CYS A 77 -0.33 -2.23 0.62
N SER A 78 -1.53 -1.64 0.74
CA SER A 78 -2.48 -1.58 -0.38
C SER A 78 -1.98 -0.73 -1.55
N LEU A 79 -1.24 0.36 -1.27
CA LEU A 79 -0.67 1.23 -2.31
C LEU A 79 0.33 0.49 -3.21
N VAL A 80 1.04 -0.49 -2.63
CA VAL A 80 2.05 -1.30 -3.34
C VAL A 80 1.51 -2.68 -3.76
N ASN A 81 0.19 -2.88 -3.70
CA ASN A 81 -0.48 -4.16 -3.98
C ASN A 81 0.06 -5.35 -3.16
N ALA A 82 0.55 -5.11 -1.95
CA ALA A 82 1.01 -6.17 -1.05
C ALA A 82 -0.16 -6.83 -0.31
N GLN A 83 -0.11 -8.15 -0.22
CA GLN A 83 -1.01 -8.91 0.66
C GLN A 83 -0.55 -8.74 2.12
N PRO A 84 -1.42 -8.35 3.05
CA PRO A 84 -1.03 -8.21 4.46
C PRO A 84 -0.53 -9.52 5.02
N TYR A 85 0.56 -9.45 5.77
CA TYR A 85 1.14 -10.62 6.40
C TYR A 85 0.19 -11.23 7.46
N GLN A 86 0.17 -12.57 7.55
CA GLN A 86 -0.64 -13.36 8.49
C GLN A 86 -2.14 -13.03 8.54
N GLY A 87 -2.73 -12.51 7.46
CA GLY A 87 -4.16 -12.23 7.42
C GLY A 87 -4.60 -11.27 8.53
N LYS A 88 -3.74 -10.29 8.90
CA LYS A 88 -3.99 -9.26 9.92
C LYS A 88 -3.98 -9.77 11.37
N LYS A 89 -3.48 -10.98 11.63
CA LYS A 89 -3.27 -11.43 13.03
C LYS A 89 -2.16 -10.59 13.67
N LYS A 90 -2.49 -9.95 14.80
CA LYS A 90 -1.50 -9.27 15.64
C LYS A 90 -0.59 -10.33 16.25
N GLY A 91 0.63 -10.45 15.73
CA GLY A 91 1.63 -11.42 16.15
C GLY A 91 2.99 -10.75 16.24
N ALA A 92 3.90 -11.36 17.00
CA ALA A 92 5.24 -10.81 17.27
C ALA A 92 5.94 -10.37 15.97
N ASP A 93 6.50 -9.16 16.03
CA ASP A 93 7.07 -8.34 14.94
C ASP A 93 8.13 -9.07 14.10
N GLY A 94 7.70 -9.97 13.23
CA GLY A 94 8.57 -10.67 12.29
C GLY A 94 9.24 -9.75 11.25
N GLY A 95 8.95 -8.44 11.30
CA GLY A 95 9.46 -7.41 10.38
C GLY A 95 8.77 -7.40 9.02
N ILE A 96 7.63 -8.10 8.88
CA ILE A 96 6.89 -8.24 7.62
C ILE A 96 5.50 -7.66 7.80
N ASP A 97 5.21 -6.61 7.05
CA ASP A 97 3.89 -5.96 7.00
C ASP A 97 3.08 -6.48 5.79
N GLY A 98 3.76 -6.86 4.71
CA GLY A 98 3.12 -7.39 3.51
C GLY A 98 4.02 -8.29 2.67
N LEU A 99 3.39 -9.03 1.77
CA LEU A 99 4.04 -9.90 0.79
C LEU A 99 3.53 -9.59 -0.62
N ILE A 100 4.43 -9.53 -1.58
CA ILE A 100 4.09 -9.48 -3.01
C ILE A 100 4.68 -10.74 -3.63
N PHE A 101 3.85 -11.53 -4.30
CA PHE A 101 4.29 -12.71 -5.04
C PHE A 101 4.41 -12.36 -6.52
N PHE A 102 5.48 -12.83 -7.15
CA PHE A 102 5.71 -12.63 -8.57
C PHE A 102 6.39 -13.87 -9.17
N GLN A 103 6.34 -13.99 -10.48
CA GLN A 103 7.04 -15.02 -11.23
C GLN A 103 7.89 -14.33 -12.30
N ASP A 104 9.07 -14.88 -12.56
CA ASP A 104 9.84 -14.56 -13.75
C ASP A 104 9.57 -15.60 -14.83
N ASP A 105 10.24 -15.48 -15.98
CA ASP A 105 10.04 -16.34 -17.15
C ASP A 105 10.36 -17.83 -16.90
N LYS A 106 10.89 -18.22 -15.73
CA LYS A 106 11.48 -19.55 -15.46
C LYS A 106 10.93 -20.30 -14.23
N GLY A 107 9.69 -20.06 -13.79
CA GLY A 107 8.98 -21.02 -12.94
C GLY A 107 8.54 -20.53 -11.56
N ILE A 108 9.17 -21.06 -10.49
CA ILE A 108 8.67 -21.03 -9.09
C ILE A 108 8.31 -19.61 -8.64
N ALA A 109 7.16 -19.48 -7.97
CA ALA A 109 6.73 -18.22 -7.37
C ALA A 109 7.77 -17.66 -6.39
N LYS A 110 8.24 -16.45 -6.69
CA LYS A 110 9.13 -15.64 -5.87
C LYS A 110 8.32 -14.70 -4.99
N LYS A 111 8.95 -14.16 -3.95
CA LYS A 111 8.31 -13.18 -3.06
C LYS A 111 9.17 -11.97 -2.78
N ILE A 112 8.50 -10.84 -2.61
CA ILE A 112 9.00 -9.60 -2.06
C ILE A 112 8.44 -9.46 -0.66
N VAL A 113 9.29 -9.14 0.30
CA VAL A 113 8.87 -8.79 1.67
C VAL A 113 8.72 -7.28 1.76
N VAL A 114 7.59 -6.83 2.29
CA VAL A 114 7.30 -5.40 2.52
C VAL A 114 7.38 -5.09 4.00
N SER A 115 8.13 -4.04 4.37
CA SER A 115 8.06 -3.43 5.70
C SER A 115 7.67 -1.97 5.60
N VAL A 116 6.73 -1.55 6.45
CA VAL A 116 6.14 -0.22 6.50
C VAL A 116 6.53 0.47 7.80
N LYS A 117 6.95 1.74 7.73
CA LYS A 117 7.22 2.59 8.90
C LYS A 117 6.47 3.93 8.79
N GLY A 118 5.88 4.38 9.89
CA GLY A 118 5.11 5.63 9.95
C GLY A 118 5.93 6.93 9.84
N GLY A 119 7.25 6.85 9.67
CA GLY A 119 8.14 8.01 9.54
C GLY A 119 8.91 8.38 10.81
N ASP A 120 8.32 8.24 11.98
CA ASP A 120 9.03 8.54 13.23
C ASP A 120 10.16 7.54 13.51
N HIS A 121 11.32 8.07 13.90
CA HIS A 121 12.51 7.30 14.30
C HIS A 121 13.04 6.28 13.27
N VAL A 122 12.71 6.48 11.99
CA VAL A 122 13.22 5.66 10.89
C VAL A 122 14.74 5.82 10.78
N ASN A 123 15.45 4.70 10.77
CA ASN A 123 16.91 4.70 10.83
C ASN A 123 17.52 3.51 10.07
N VAL A 124 18.85 3.54 9.90
CA VAL A 124 19.61 2.53 9.15
C VAL A 124 19.50 1.11 9.73
N ALA A 125 19.28 0.95 11.04
CA ALA A 125 19.11 -0.38 11.63
C ALA A 125 17.87 -1.08 11.07
N MET A 126 16.78 -0.34 10.84
CA MET A 126 15.56 -0.90 10.24
C MET A 126 15.78 -1.43 8.81
N VAL A 127 16.69 -0.83 8.05
CA VAL A 127 17.06 -1.31 6.70
C VAL A 127 17.84 -2.63 6.81
N ARG A 128 18.77 -2.74 7.77
CA ARG A 128 19.50 -3.99 8.05
C ARG A 128 18.56 -5.10 8.51
N ASP A 129 17.64 -4.76 9.40
CA ASP A 129 16.63 -5.70 9.89
C ASP A 129 15.79 -6.23 8.73
N LEU A 130 15.36 -5.37 7.80
CA LEU A 130 14.67 -5.81 6.59
C LEU A 130 15.54 -6.72 5.72
N ALA A 131 16.83 -6.40 5.53
CA ALA A 131 17.74 -7.28 4.79
C ALA A 131 17.87 -8.67 5.44
N HIS A 132 17.95 -8.73 6.77
CA HIS A 132 17.93 -10.00 7.50
C HIS A 132 16.60 -10.76 7.32
N VAL A 133 15.47 -10.05 7.31
CA VAL A 133 14.17 -10.67 7.03
C VAL A 133 14.11 -11.20 5.60
N VAL A 134 14.59 -10.46 4.60
CA VAL A 134 14.65 -10.92 3.21
C VAL A 134 15.43 -12.23 3.10
N ALA A 135 16.61 -12.29 3.72
CA ALA A 135 17.44 -13.50 3.74
C ALA A 135 16.75 -14.67 4.48
N ARG A 136 16.20 -14.41 5.69
CA ARG A 136 15.50 -15.41 6.50
C ARG A 136 14.31 -16.01 5.75
N GLU A 137 13.56 -15.14 5.08
CA GLU A 137 12.35 -15.51 4.36
C GLU A 137 12.65 -16.11 2.98
N LYS A 138 13.89 -16.05 2.49
CA LYS A 138 14.24 -16.37 1.09
C LYS A 138 13.42 -15.55 0.10
N ALA A 139 13.23 -14.27 0.41
CA ALA A 139 12.64 -13.31 -0.51
C ALA A 139 13.72 -12.80 -1.48
N GLU A 140 13.30 -12.43 -2.69
CA GLU A 140 14.21 -11.91 -3.71
C GLU A 140 14.44 -10.40 -3.54
N ILE A 141 13.45 -9.70 -2.96
CA ILE A 141 13.45 -8.24 -2.80
C ILE A 141 12.87 -7.88 -1.44
N GLY A 142 13.44 -6.85 -0.80
CA GLY A 142 12.84 -6.12 0.32
C GLY A 142 12.31 -4.77 -0.14
N LEU A 143 11.06 -4.46 0.18
CA LEU A 143 10.43 -3.17 -0.09
C LEU A 143 10.18 -2.42 1.23
N PHE A 144 10.88 -1.31 1.42
CA PHE A 144 10.75 -0.46 2.60
C PHE A 144 9.90 0.78 2.29
N VAL A 145 8.73 0.89 2.92
CA VAL A 145 7.78 2.00 2.72
C VAL A 145 7.76 2.90 3.95
N THR A 146 7.91 4.22 3.78
CA THR A 146 8.01 5.16 4.90
C THR A 146 7.51 6.56 4.55
N LEU A 147 7.04 7.31 5.57
CA LEU A 147 6.72 8.75 5.45
C LEU A 147 7.93 9.68 5.65
N ALA A 148 9.07 9.13 6.09
CA ALA A 148 10.31 9.89 6.26
C ALA A 148 11.22 9.73 5.04
N ASP A 149 11.85 10.83 4.63
CA ASP A 149 12.89 10.79 3.60
C ASP A 149 14.06 9.91 4.06
N PRO A 150 14.61 9.05 3.18
CA PRO A 150 15.71 8.18 3.54
C PRO A 150 16.98 9.00 3.80
N SER A 151 17.61 8.74 4.95
CA SER A 151 18.92 9.34 5.26
C SER A 151 20.02 8.77 4.36
N LYS A 152 21.13 9.51 4.18
CA LYS A 152 22.29 9.02 3.41
C LYS A 152 22.80 7.65 3.89
N PRO A 153 22.93 7.37 5.20
CA PRO A 153 23.31 6.04 5.67
C PRO A 153 22.31 4.94 5.29
N MET A 154 21.01 5.22 5.24
CA MET A 154 20.01 4.24 4.81
C MET A 154 20.17 3.89 3.33
N LEU A 155 20.39 4.90 2.48
CA LEU A 155 20.62 4.67 1.04
C LEU A 155 21.87 3.83 0.79
N ILE A 156 22.95 4.11 1.52
CA ILE A 156 24.20 3.33 1.44
C ILE A 156 23.99 1.89 1.92
N GLU A 157 23.18 1.68 2.96
CA GLU A 157 22.91 0.35 3.48
C GLU A 157 22.01 -0.46 2.54
N ALA A 158 21.04 0.19 1.89
CA ALA A 158 20.06 -0.47 1.01
C ALA A 158 20.65 -1.06 -0.28
N VAL A 159 21.86 -0.66 -0.67
CA VAL A 159 22.55 -1.16 -1.88
C VAL A 159 23.52 -2.31 -1.60
N LYS A 160 23.62 -2.77 -0.35
CA LYS A 160 24.44 -3.91 0.06
C LYS A 160 23.68 -5.22 -0.10
#